data_AF-A0AAQ3RUU7-F1
#
_entry.id   AF-A0AAQ3RUU7-F1
#
_cell.length_a   1.000
_cell.length_b   1.000
_cell.length_c   1.000
_cell.angle_alpha   90.00
_cell.angle_beta   90.00
_cell.angle_gamma   90.00
#
_symmetry.space_group_name_H-M   'P 1'
#
loop_
_entity.id
_entity.type
_entity.pdbx_description
1 polymer ?
#
loop_
_entity_poly.entity_id
_entity_poly.type
_entity_poly.pdbx_seq_one_letter_code
_entity_poly.pdbx_strand_id
1 'polypeptide(L)'
;MSHLFLLSPSPWIKGSLISITPGYVSAWIIPDGIAGDLDSVNPSAIFNMQGVIGFKTPFLETSKAFRRFKLKFRRRFVFEFPEEENINPSSFVLQSYNATWEVAQAAEESQGKLTLEQLLKSKISMNKKLRQSSTLSIINVVGKSYRELASWSPASGFSKTLVTEQMTEMNTNSASSGVLSTVYWPGGIQFFPKGWTHNTKERTLQIGVPANGAFTDFVNVEYDIKRNKTSFTGFSIDVFKAAVQSLPYNLNFSFVPFDGSSDEMVGQVYNKVCLDIVCRCGDTSIMAYRYHLVDFSQPYVESGIDMVVTEQSAKSKETWLFLEVFTKETWLMMAALHILVGLVIWLIERQVNAELREFGSMLWFLVTVIFFAQREQIRSPLTRIVLAPWLFVILIATSTFTASLTSMMTVSQLEPSVLDIQTILKRNFVVGCNGNSFILKYLTEVQKFKPENIRKINSINDYPDAFWNKDIEADFFIAPHAKVFLAKYSCRGLIKAGKTFRLGGLGFLGISPFILTIL
;
A
#
# COMPACT_ATOMS: atom_id res chain seq x y z
N MET A 1 3.32 -35.76 32.81
CA MET A 1 2.24 -36.64 32.30
C MET A 1 1.79 -36.05 30.97
N SER A 2 2.47 -36.15 29.83
CA SER A 2 3.21 -37.26 29.21
C SER A 2 2.40 -38.56 29.21
N HIS A 3 1.57 -38.74 28.18
CA HIS A 3 1.65 -39.89 27.27
C HIS A 3 0.75 -39.67 26.04
N LEU A 4 1.42 -39.31 24.95
CA LEU A 4 1.01 -39.50 23.56
C LEU A 4 1.30 -40.98 23.22
N PHE A 5 0.34 -41.70 22.64
CA PHE A 5 0.55 -42.94 21.86
C PHE A 5 -0.54 -42.94 20.77
N LEU A 6 -0.24 -42.56 19.52
CA LEU A 6 0.34 -43.36 18.43
C LEU A 6 -0.50 -44.60 18.02
N LEU A 7 -1.23 -44.46 16.91
CA LEU A 7 -1.43 -45.54 15.93
C LEU A 7 -1.16 -45.02 14.50
N SER A 8 0.03 -45.38 14.02
CA SER A 8 0.53 -45.65 12.66
C SER A 8 0.38 -44.69 11.46
N PRO A 9 1.33 -44.73 10.48
CA PRO A 9 1.69 -43.61 9.62
C PRO A 9 1.22 -43.77 8.18
N SER A 10 0.71 -42.68 7.60
CA SER A 10 0.68 -42.51 6.13
C SER A 10 1.05 -41.06 5.77
N PRO A 11 2.02 -40.81 4.85
CA PRO A 11 2.71 -39.52 4.76
C PRO A 11 2.02 -38.43 3.91
N TRP A 12 0.70 -38.49 3.69
CA TRP A 12 0.03 -37.62 2.70
C TRP A 12 -1.14 -36.79 3.24
N ILE A 13 -1.22 -36.59 4.55
CA ILE A 13 -2.22 -35.68 5.13
C ILE A 13 -1.67 -34.25 5.11
N LYS A 14 -1.70 -33.60 3.93
CA LYS A 14 -1.67 -32.13 3.84
C LYS A 14 -3.08 -31.62 4.14
N GLY A 15 -3.45 -31.63 5.42
CA GLY A 15 -4.54 -30.79 5.90
C GLY A 15 -4.04 -29.35 5.95
N SER A 16 -4.62 -28.45 5.17
CA SER A 16 -4.39 -27.02 5.32
C SER A 16 -4.96 -26.56 6.65
N LEU A 17 -4.13 -26.55 7.70
CA LEU A 17 -4.43 -25.89 8.97
C LEU A 17 -4.48 -24.38 8.71
N ILE A 18 -5.68 -23.82 8.61
CA ILE A 18 -5.87 -22.37 8.81
C ILE A 18 -6.18 -22.19 10.29
N SER A 19 -5.14 -22.27 11.13
CA SER A 19 -5.22 -21.80 12.50
C SER A 19 -4.97 -20.30 12.48
N ILE A 20 -6.03 -19.50 12.62
CA ILE A 20 -5.89 -18.08 12.94
C ILE A 20 -6.07 -17.96 14.46
N THR A 21 -5.01 -17.48 15.10
CA THR A 21 -4.82 -17.19 16.54
C THR A 21 -6.04 -16.63 17.30
N PRO A 22 -6.07 -16.77 18.65
CA PRO A 22 -7.22 -16.40 19.49
C PRO A 22 -7.61 -14.92 19.31
N GLY A 23 -8.89 -14.69 19.02
CA GLY A 23 -9.46 -13.35 18.79
C GLY A 23 -10.19 -13.19 17.45
N TYR A 24 -10.02 -14.14 16.53
CA TYR A 24 -10.82 -14.23 15.31
C TYR A 24 -11.84 -15.35 15.43
N VAL A 25 -13.05 -15.14 14.90
CA VAL A 25 -14.01 -16.25 14.69
C VAL A 25 -13.39 -17.18 13.65
N SER A 26 -12.70 -18.21 14.15
CA SER A 26 -12.03 -19.21 13.32
C SER A 26 -13.09 -20.22 12.87
N ALA A 27 -13.31 -20.28 11.57
CA ALA A 27 -14.11 -21.32 10.94
C ALA A 27 -13.20 -22.51 10.65
N TRP A 28 -13.54 -23.66 11.21
CA TRP A 28 -12.83 -24.91 10.94
C TRP A 28 -13.47 -25.61 9.75
N ILE A 29 -12.67 -25.95 8.75
CA ILE A 29 -13.11 -26.74 7.60
C ILE A 29 -12.40 -28.10 7.64
N ILE A 30 -13.18 -29.19 7.67
CA ILE A 30 -12.64 -30.55 7.70
C ILE A 30 -12.86 -31.27 6.35
N PRO A 31 -11.85 -32.00 5.86
CA PRO A 31 -11.99 -32.83 4.66
C PRO A 31 -12.82 -34.09 4.93
N ASP A 32 -13.24 -34.78 3.86
CA ASP A 32 -13.97 -36.06 3.91
C ASP A 32 -13.26 -37.13 4.75
N GLY A 33 -11.92 -37.10 4.74
CA GLY A 33 -11.06 -37.91 5.63
C GLY A 33 -11.49 -37.87 7.10
N ILE A 34 -11.87 -36.70 7.59
CA ILE A 34 -12.23 -36.48 9.01
C ILE A 34 -13.76 -36.48 9.17
N ALA A 35 -14.48 -35.87 8.23
CA ALA A 35 -15.95 -35.82 8.28
C ALA A 35 -16.60 -37.22 8.16
N GLY A 36 -15.95 -38.15 7.47
CA GLY A 36 -16.38 -39.54 7.33
C GLY A 36 -16.39 -40.35 8.63
N ASP A 37 -15.58 -39.95 9.61
CA ASP A 37 -15.46 -40.60 10.92
C ASP A 37 -16.38 -40.02 11.99
N LEU A 38 -17.10 -38.93 11.70
CA LEU A 38 -18.00 -38.30 12.68
C LEU A 38 -19.10 -39.24 13.19
N ASP A 39 -19.45 -40.30 12.44
CA ASP A 39 -20.43 -41.29 12.90
C ASP A 39 -19.86 -42.27 13.94
N SER A 40 -18.54 -42.51 13.92
CA SER A 40 -17.80 -43.43 14.79
C SER A 40 -17.07 -42.73 15.95
N VAL A 41 -16.97 -41.41 15.95
CA VAL A 41 -16.35 -40.63 17.04
C VAL A 41 -17.31 -40.48 18.23
N ASN A 42 -16.77 -40.37 19.45
CA ASN A 42 -17.57 -40.17 20.67
C ASN A 42 -18.36 -38.83 20.59
N PRO A 43 -19.68 -38.81 20.91
CA PRO A 43 -20.48 -37.59 20.90
C PRO A 43 -19.92 -36.43 21.74
N SER A 44 -19.14 -36.72 22.79
CA SER A 44 -18.45 -35.71 23.59
C SER A 44 -17.33 -34.99 22.83
N ALA A 45 -16.60 -35.72 21.96
CA ALA A 45 -15.59 -35.13 21.08
C ALA A 45 -16.23 -34.30 19.95
N ILE A 46 -17.38 -34.75 19.43
CA ILE A 46 -18.16 -33.99 18.42
C ILE A 46 -18.67 -32.68 19.02
N PHE A 47 -19.07 -32.67 20.29
CA PHE A 47 -19.48 -31.45 20.98
C PHE A 47 -18.39 -30.37 21.01
N ASN A 48 -17.12 -30.78 21.15
CA ASN A 48 -15.98 -29.86 21.10
C ASN A 48 -15.69 -29.32 19.68
N MET A 49 -16.28 -29.92 18.65
CA MET A 49 -16.16 -29.52 17.24
C MET A 49 -17.29 -28.60 16.78
N GLN A 50 -18.03 -27.95 17.70
CA GLN A 50 -19.16 -27.12 17.34
C GLN A 50 -18.78 -25.97 16.39
N GLY A 51 -19.54 -25.81 15.30
CA GLY A 51 -19.31 -24.79 14.26
C GLY A 51 -18.29 -25.19 13.18
N VAL A 52 -17.79 -26.43 13.20
CA VAL A 52 -16.94 -26.99 12.14
C VAL A 52 -17.80 -27.30 10.91
N ILE A 53 -17.33 -26.88 9.74
CA ILE A 53 -17.92 -27.20 8.44
C ILE A 53 -17.13 -28.37 7.83
N GLY A 54 -17.82 -29.40 7.37
CA GLY A 54 -17.18 -30.57 6.76
C GLY A 54 -17.73 -30.89 5.38
N PHE A 55 -16.92 -31.57 4.58
CA PHE A 55 -17.37 -32.23 3.35
C PHE A 55 -17.41 -33.71 3.60
N LYS A 56 -18.55 -34.36 3.38
CA LYS A 56 -18.75 -35.79 3.63
C LYS A 56 -19.32 -36.47 2.39
N THR A 57 -18.78 -37.61 2.02
CA THR A 57 -19.37 -38.47 0.99
C THR A 57 -20.68 -39.08 1.52
N PRO A 58 -21.84 -38.79 0.90
CA PRO A 58 -23.12 -39.32 1.35
C PRO A 58 -23.21 -40.82 1.07
N PHE A 59 -23.74 -41.57 2.03
CA PHE A 59 -24.19 -42.94 1.82
C PHE A 59 -25.66 -43.05 2.19
N LEU A 60 -26.41 -43.89 1.47
CA LEU A 60 -27.85 -44.00 1.62
C LEU A 60 -28.20 -44.81 2.88
N GLU A 61 -28.23 -44.13 4.03
CA GLU A 61 -28.50 -44.74 5.34
C GLU A 61 -29.84 -45.48 5.42
N THR A 62 -30.82 -45.04 4.63
CA THR A 62 -32.18 -45.59 4.60
C THR A 62 -32.27 -46.91 3.82
N SER A 63 -31.23 -47.31 3.09
CA SER A 63 -31.26 -48.53 2.30
C SER A 63 -31.37 -49.79 3.18
N LYS A 64 -32.21 -50.75 2.77
CA LYS A 64 -32.35 -52.05 3.46
C LYS A 64 -31.01 -52.80 3.57
N ALA A 65 -30.14 -52.64 2.58
CA ALA A 65 -28.80 -53.23 2.55
C ALA A 65 -27.89 -52.64 3.63
N PHE A 66 -27.82 -51.30 3.75
CA PHE A 66 -27.03 -50.64 4.78
C PHE A 66 -27.53 -50.98 6.19
N ARG A 67 -28.85 -50.99 6.42
CA ARG A 67 -29.42 -51.39 7.72
C ARG A 67 -29.03 -52.81 8.12
N ARG A 68 -29.03 -53.76 7.17
CA ARG A 68 -28.61 -55.15 7.40
C ARG A 68 -27.11 -55.21 7.72
N PHE A 69 -26.28 -54.50 6.98
CA PHE A 69 -24.84 -54.38 7.23
C PHE A 69 -24.58 -53.79 8.62
N LYS A 70 -25.18 -52.64 8.96
CA LYS A 70 -25.01 -51.95 10.24
C LYS A 70 -25.38 -52.84 11.43
N LEU A 71 -26.47 -53.62 11.33
CA LEU A 71 -26.86 -54.58 12.36
C LEU A 71 -25.84 -55.72 12.51
N LYS A 72 -25.36 -56.28 11.40
CA LYS A 72 -24.37 -57.37 11.41
C LYS A 72 -23.02 -56.88 11.95
N PHE A 73 -22.59 -55.69 11.54
CA PHE A 73 -21.38 -55.04 12.01
C PHE A 73 -21.43 -54.81 13.51
N ARG A 74 -22.47 -54.12 14.02
CA ARG A 74 -22.64 -53.86 15.46
C ARG A 74 -22.58 -55.13 16.31
N ARG A 75 -23.27 -56.20 15.89
CA ARG A 75 -23.26 -57.47 16.64
C ARG A 75 -21.87 -58.08 16.74
N ARG A 76 -21.10 -58.06 15.66
CA ARG A 76 -19.74 -58.62 15.63
C ARG A 76 -18.73 -57.70 16.32
N PHE A 77 -18.84 -56.39 16.10
CA PHE A 77 -17.96 -55.39 16.68
C PHE A 77 -18.05 -55.36 18.20
N VAL A 78 -19.25 -55.40 18.78
CA VAL A 78 -19.43 -55.46 20.25
C VAL A 78 -18.87 -56.76 20.84
N PHE A 79 -18.95 -57.87 20.09
CA PHE A 79 -18.40 -59.15 20.54
C PHE A 79 -16.86 -59.13 20.56
N GLU A 80 -16.23 -58.52 19.55
CA GLU A 80 -14.77 -58.44 19.42
C GLU A 80 -14.17 -57.29 20.26
N PHE A 81 -14.89 -56.20 20.46
CA PHE A 81 -14.47 -54.98 21.15
C PHE A 81 -15.53 -54.51 22.16
N PRO A 82 -15.67 -55.18 23.32
CA PRO A 82 -16.70 -54.87 24.31
C PRO A 82 -16.46 -53.56 25.09
N GLU A 83 -15.22 -53.05 25.08
CA GLU A 83 -14.84 -51.81 25.79
C GLU A 83 -15.14 -50.53 24.99
N GLU A 84 -15.45 -50.64 23.69
CA GLU A 84 -15.71 -49.49 22.82
C GLU A 84 -17.13 -48.95 22.97
N GLU A 85 -17.26 -47.66 23.30
CA GLU A 85 -18.56 -47.02 23.51
C GLU A 85 -19.32 -46.75 22.20
N ASN A 86 -18.60 -46.48 21.09
CA ASN A 86 -19.24 -46.18 19.81
C ASN A 86 -19.24 -47.40 18.87
N ILE A 87 -20.43 -47.95 18.67
CA ILE A 87 -20.65 -49.16 17.86
C ILE A 87 -21.03 -48.84 16.40
N ASN A 88 -21.02 -47.57 16.00
CA ASN A 88 -21.37 -47.18 14.64
C ASN A 88 -20.19 -47.38 13.67
N PRO A 89 -20.42 -47.98 12.49
CA PRO A 89 -19.39 -48.03 11.45
C PRO A 89 -19.13 -46.63 10.89
N SER A 90 -17.86 -46.29 10.67
CA SER A 90 -17.49 -45.09 9.90
C SER A 90 -17.75 -45.28 8.40
N SER A 91 -17.68 -44.20 7.63
CA SER A 91 -17.80 -44.28 6.17
C SER A 91 -16.71 -45.18 5.56
N PHE A 92 -15.50 -45.19 6.11
CA PHE A 92 -14.39 -46.03 5.64
C PHE A 92 -14.61 -47.52 5.88
N VAL A 93 -15.29 -47.89 6.97
CA VAL A 93 -15.66 -49.29 7.23
C VAL A 93 -16.63 -49.78 6.15
N LEU A 94 -17.60 -48.95 5.76
CA LEU A 94 -18.53 -49.28 4.69
C LEU A 94 -17.81 -49.41 3.33
N GLN A 95 -16.89 -48.49 3.03
CA GLN A 95 -16.08 -48.56 1.81
C GLN A 95 -15.22 -49.82 1.77
N SER A 96 -14.58 -50.16 2.89
CA SER A 96 -13.74 -51.36 3.02
C SER A 96 -14.57 -52.64 2.85
N TYR A 97 -15.78 -52.67 3.42
CA TYR A 97 -16.70 -53.80 3.26
C TYR A 97 -17.11 -53.99 1.78
N ASN A 98 -17.46 -52.91 1.10
CA ASN A 98 -17.82 -52.96 -0.33
C ASN A 98 -16.62 -53.38 -1.18
N ALA A 99 -15.45 -52.81 -0.95
CA ALA A 99 -14.23 -53.18 -1.66
C ALA A 99 -13.87 -54.66 -1.48
N THR A 100 -13.97 -55.17 -0.26
CA THR A 100 -13.72 -56.59 0.03
C THR A 100 -14.75 -57.49 -0.65
N TRP A 101 -16.02 -57.08 -0.65
CA TRP A 101 -17.08 -57.82 -1.33
C TRP A 101 -16.88 -57.86 -2.85
N GLU A 102 -16.48 -56.75 -3.46
CA GLU A 102 -16.17 -56.70 -4.88
C GLU A 102 -14.96 -57.57 -5.24
N VAL A 103 -13.91 -57.55 -4.41
CA VAL A 103 -12.75 -58.45 -4.59
C VAL A 103 -13.16 -59.91 -4.46
N ALA A 104 -14.01 -60.25 -3.48
CA ALA A 104 -14.51 -61.61 -3.31
C ALA A 104 -15.34 -62.07 -4.52
N GLN A 105 -16.21 -61.19 -5.05
CA GLN A 105 -16.98 -61.48 -6.25
C GLN A 105 -16.08 -61.68 -7.47
N ALA A 106 -15.06 -60.83 -7.65
CA ALA A 106 -14.10 -60.98 -8.74
C ALA A 106 -13.26 -62.27 -8.61
N ALA A 107 -12.96 -62.71 -7.38
CA ALA A 107 -12.28 -63.98 -7.10
C ALA A 107 -13.15 -65.18 -7.49
N GLU A 108 -14.45 -65.11 -7.22
CA GLU A 108 -15.43 -66.13 -7.56
C GLU A 108 -15.61 -66.25 -9.08
N GLU A 109 -15.73 -65.11 -9.78
CA GLU A 109 -15.83 -65.04 -11.24
C GLU A 109 -14.56 -65.56 -11.96
N SER A 110 -13.39 -65.48 -11.31
CA SER A 110 -12.10 -65.93 -11.85
C SER A 110 -11.68 -67.33 -11.37
N GLN A 111 -12.57 -68.09 -10.73
CA GLN A 111 -12.30 -69.44 -10.20
C GLN A 111 -11.03 -69.50 -9.32
N GLY A 112 -10.77 -68.45 -8.54
CA GLY A 112 -9.63 -68.38 -7.62
C GLY A 112 -8.27 -68.05 -8.25
N LYS A 113 -8.18 -67.84 -9.58
CA LYS A 113 -6.97 -67.35 -10.26
C LYS A 113 -7.04 -65.84 -10.49
N LEU A 114 -6.84 -65.07 -9.42
CA LEU A 114 -6.78 -63.61 -9.48
C LEU A 114 -5.37 -63.13 -9.84
N THR A 115 -5.18 -62.66 -11.07
CA THR A 115 -3.97 -61.90 -11.45
C THR A 115 -4.21 -60.41 -11.25
N LEU A 116 -3.22 -59.59 -10.86
CA LEU A 116 -3.37 -58.13 -10.69
C LEU A 116 -3.94 -57.44 -11.95
N GLU A 117 -3.51 -57.91 -13.13
CA GLU A 117 -4.04 -57.51 -14.45
C GLU A 117 -5.51 -57.87 -14.64
N GLN A 118 -5.94 -59.06 -14.18
CA GLN A 118 -7.35 -59.48 -14.20
C GLN A 118 -8.16 -58.75 -13.13
N LEU A 119 -7.57 -58.37 -12.01
CA LEU A 119 -8.20 -57.54 -10.98
C LEU A 119 -8.49 -56.14 -11.55
N LEU A 120 -7.54 -55.56 -12.29
CA LEU A 120 -7.68 -54.28 -13.01
C LEU A 120 -8.57 -54.36 -14.27
N LYS A 121 -8.62 -55.51 -14.98
CA LYS A 121 -9.43 -55.74 -16.20
C LYS A 121 -10.83 -56.27 -15.93
N SER A 122 -11.00 -57.11 -14.90
CA SER A 122 -12.31 -57.40 -14.33
C SER A 122 -12.89 -56.05 -13.93
N LYS A 123 -14.19 -55.91 -14.00
CA LYS A 123 -14.88 -54.69 -13.60
C LYS A 123 -14.77 -54.48 -12.07
N ILE A 124 -13.57 -54.33 -11.52
CA ILE A 124 -13.34 -53.34 -10.47
C ILE A 124 -13.66 -52.02 -11.14
N SER A 125 -14.95 -51.70 -11.08
CA SER A 125 -15.54 -50.60 -11.79
C SER A 125 -15.09 -49.29 -11.14
N MET A 126 -13.90 -48.86 -11.54
CA MET A 126 -13.53 -47.45 -11.62
C MET A 126 -14.43 -46.68 -12.61
N ASN A 127 -15.60 -47.19 -13.05
CA ASN A 127 -16.54 -46.43 -13.88
C ASN A 127 -18.03 -46.74 -13.64
N LYS A 128 -18.70 -45.75 -13.02
CA LYS A 128 -20.15 -45.44 -12.99
C LYS A 128 -21.04 -45.89 -11.84
N LYS A 129 -20.68 -46.88 -11.00
CA LYS A 129 -21.54 -47.27 -9.84
C LYS A 129 -20.98 -46.88 -8.47
N LEU A 130 -19.66 -46.80 -8.30
CA LEU A 130 -19.03 -46.24 -7.10
C LEU A 130 -18.88 -44.71 -7.13
N ARG A 131 -18.92 -44.10 -8.32
CA ARG A 131 -19.37 -42.70 -8.45
C ARG A 131 -20.89 -42.66 -8.46
N GLN A 132 -21.52 -43.16 -7.40
CA GLN A 132 -22.93 -42.93 -7.14
C GLN A 132 -23.06 -41.45 -6.74
N SER A 133 -23.08 -40.64 -7.80
CA SER A 133 -22.80 -39.20 -7.88
C SER A 133 -21.49 -38.78 -7.19
N SER A 134 -20.68 -37.97 -7.87
CA SER A 134 -19.66 -37.16 -7.20
C SER A 134 -20.34 -36.07 -6.37
N THR A 135 -21.31 -36.47 -5.54
CA THR A 135 -22.06 -35.59 -4.68
C THR A 135 -21.36 -35.56 -3.33
N LEU A 136 -20.97 -34.39 -2.88
CA LEU A 136 -20.46 -34.17 -1.52
C LEU A 136 -21.57 -33.53 -0.70
N SER A 137 -21.86 -34.10 0.45
CA SER A 137 -22.72 -33.46 1.44
C SER A 137 -21.88 -32.52 2.29
N ILE A 138 -22.28 -31.26 2.33
CA ILE A 138 -21.68 -30.25 3.17
C ILE A 138 -22.40 -30.33 4.50
N ILE A 139 -21.66 -30.51 5.57
CA ILE A 139 -22.20 -30.66 6.92
C ILE A 139 -21.74 -29.54 7.83
N ASN A 140 -22.51 -29.27 8.87
CA ASN A 140 -22.16 -28.39 9.96
C ASN A 140 -22.32 -29.14 11.29
N VAL A 141 -21.27 -29.13 12.10
CA VAL A 141 -21.28 -29.76 13.43
C VAL A 141 -22.01 -28.88 14.43
N VAL A 142 -23.08 -29.40 15.03
CA VAL A 142 -23.95 -28.67 15.96
C VAL A 142 -24.24 -29.55 17.17
N GLY A 143 -23.72 -29.16 18.34
CA GLY A 143 -23.86 -29.95 19.56
C GLY A 143 -23.17 -31.31 19.43
N LYS A 144 -23.86 -32.39 19.81
CA LYS A 144 -23.33 -33.76 19.79
C LYS A 144 -23.47 -34.48 18.44
N SER A 145 -23.90 -33.78 17.39
CA SER A 145 -24.12 -34.34 16.06
C SER A 145 -23.79 -33.32 14.97
N TYR A 146 -24.02 -33.67 13.71
CA TYR A 146 -23.88 -32.77 12.58
C TYR A 146 -25.18 -32.72 11.77
N ARG A 147 -25.36 -31.63 11.03
CA ARG A 147 -26.49 -31.39 10.13
C ARG A 147 -25.98 -31.21 8.71
N GLU A 148 -26.65 -31.84 7.75
CA GLU A 148 -26.39 -31.59 6.34
C GLU A 148 -26.93 -30.22 5.92
N LEU A 149 -26.06 -29.40 5.34
CA LEU A 149 -26.35 -28.04 4.91
C LEU A 149 -26.81 -27.97 3.45
N ALA A 150 -26.12 -28.71 2.58
CA ALA A 150 -26.36 -28.80 1.15
C ALA A 150 -25.62 -30.01 0.55
N SER A 151 -25.98 -30.37 -0.66
CA SER A 151 -25.28 -31.32 -1.51
C SER A 151 -24.59 -30.58 -2.65
N TRP A 152 -23.38 -30.99 -3.03
CA TRP A 152 -22.64 -30.42 -4.15
C TRP A 152 -22.35 -31.49 -5.18
N SER A 153 -22.64 -31.28 -6.47
CA SER A 153 -22.20 -32.18 -7.53
C SER A 153 -21.54 -31.42 -8.69
N PRO A 154 -20.60 -32.02 -9.45
CA PRO A 154 -19.99 -31.39 -10.62
C PRO A 154 -20.97 -30.95 -11.71
N ALA A 155 -22.12 -31.63 -11.83
CA ALA A 155 -23.10 -31.35 -12.87
C ALA A 155 -24.13 -30.28 -12.46
N SER A 156 -24.43 -30.17 -11.16
CA SER A 156 -25.51 -29.33 -10.64
C SER A 156 -25.06 -28.24 -9.66
N GLY A 157 -23.77 -28.14 -9.35
CA GLY A 157 -23.25 -27.22 -8.33
C GLY A 157 -23.83 -27.56 -6.94
N PHE A 158 -24.02 -26.53 -6.11
CA PHE A 158 -24.68 -26.67 -4.81
C PHE A 158 -26.20 -26.82 -4.97
N SER A 159 -26.81 -27.73 -4.23
CA SER A 159 -28.24 -27.99 -4.17
C SER A 159 -28.70 -28.25 -2.73
N LYS A 160 -29.91 -27.81 -2.38
CA LYS A 160 -30.49 -28.06 -1.05
C LYS A 160 -30.96 -29.51 -0.96
N THR A 161 -30.53 -30.25 0.07
CA THR A 161 -30.95 -31.65 0.29
C THR A 161 -32.33 -31.66 0.95
N LEU A 162 -33.38 -32.12 0.25
CA LEU A 162 -34.80 -32.07 0.63
C LEU A 162 -35.25 -33.16 1.65
N VAL A 163 -34.35 -33.69 2.48
CA VAL A 163 -34.65 -34.92 3.27
C VAL A 163 -35.24 -34.64 4.66
N THR A 164 -35.31 -33.39 5.13
CA THR A 164 -35.82 -33.10 6.49
C THR A 164 -36.75 -31.88 6.57
N GLU A 165 -37.74 -31.79 5.69
CA GLU A 165 -38.81 -30.77 5.75
C GLU A 165 -40.22 -31.39 5.96
N GLN A 166 -40.32 -32.51 6.67
CA GLN A 166 -41.64 -33.11 6.99
C GLN A 166 -42.07 -33.00 8.46
N MET A 167 -41.29 -32.37 9.34
CA MET A 167 -41.70 -32.15 10.73
C MET A 167 -41.16 -30.84 11.29
N THR A 168 -41.62 -29.69 10.79
CA THR A 168 -41.82 -28.42 11.54
C THR A 168 -42.09 -27.27 10.56
N GLU A 169 -43.32 -27.17 10.05
CA GLU A 169 -43.82 -25.87 9.61
C GLU A 169 -44.38 -25.14 10.83
N MET A 170 -43.59 -24.21 11.37
CA MET A 170 -44.14 -23.07 12.09
C MET A 170 -43.41 -21.81 11.62
N ASN A 171 -44.15 -21.05 10.80
CA ASN A 171 -44.00 -19.64 10.44
C ASN A 171 -42.76 -18.91 10.95
N THR A 172 -41.80 -18.65 10.06
CA THR A 172 -41.08 -17.36 10.03
C THR A 172 -40.79 -16.96 8.58
N ASN A 173 -41.51 -15.94 8.12
CA ASN A 173 -41.24 -15.26 6.86
C ASN A 173 -39.93 -14.48 7.01
N SER A 174 -38.82 -15.03 6.52
CA SER A 174 -37.67 -14.23 6.11
C SER A 174 -37.07 -14.84 4.85
N ALA A 175 -37.33 -14.15 3.74
CA ALA A 175 -36.76 -14.47 2.46
C ALA A 175 -35.24 -14.26 2.51
N SER A 176 -34.48 -15.35 2.42
CA SER A 176 -33.17 -15.33 1.79
C SER A 176 -33.08 -16.55 0.88
N SER A 177 -33.00 -16.30 -0.42
CA SER A 177 -32.86 -17.30 -1.49
C SER A 177 -31.43 -17.86 -1.51
N GLY A 178 -31.02 -18.48 -0.40
CA GLY A 178 -29.73 -19.15 -0.27
C GLY A 178 -29.86 -20.64 -0.55
N VAL A 179 -29.04 -21.15 -1.47
CA VAL A 179 -28.95 -22.59 -1.82
C VAL A 179 -28.49 -23.46 -0.63
N LEU A 180 -27.93 -22.85 0.40
CA LEU A 180 -27.43 -23.48 1.64
C LEU A 180 -28.39 -23.20 2.80
N SER A 181 -28.66 -24.22 3.63
CA SER A 181 -29.37 -24.00 4.90
C SER A 181 -28.50 -23.24 5.92
N THR A 182 -29.14 -22.63 6.92
CA THR A 182 -28.51 -21.75 7.91
C THR A 182 -27.36 -22.45 8.64
N VAL A 183 -26.16 -21.85 8.57
CA VAL A 183 -24.96 -22.30 9.30
C VAL A 183 -25.03 -21.82 10.74
N TYR A 184 -24.75 -22.72 11.68
CA TYR A 184 -24.64 -22.42 13.11
C TYR A 184 -23.17 -22.35 13.48
N TRP A 185 -22.75 -21.17 13.89
CA TRP A 185 -21.41 -20.90 14.39
C TRP A 185 -21.28 -21.24 15.89
N PRO A 186 -20.07 -21.31 16.45
CA PRO A 186 -19.87 -21.52 17.87
C PRO A 186 -20.72 -20.54 18.70
N GLY A 187 -21.43 -21.04 19.72
CA GLY A 187 -22.38 -20.24 20.50
C GLY A 187 -23.80 -20.12 19.92
N GLY A 188 -24.11 -20.82 18.81
CA GLY A 188 -25.48 -20.90 18.26
C GLY A 188 -25.87 -19.73 17.36
N ILE A 189 -24.90 -18.93 16.93
CA ILE A 189 -25.11 -17.76 16.08
C ILE A 189 -25.47 -18.21 14.66
N GLN A 190 -26.55 -17.66 14.10
CA GLN A 190 -27.10 -18.02 12.78
C GLN A 190 -26.68 -17.06 11.65
N PHE A 191 -26.10 -15.90 11.99
CA PHE A 191 -25.66 -14.91 11.02
C PHE A 191 -24.19 -15.11 10.65
N PHE A 192 -23.85 -14.83 9.39
CA PHE A 192 -22.47 -14.80 8.91
C PHE A 192 -21.66 -13.79 9.77
N PRO A 193 -20.55 -14.18 10.41
CA PRO A 193 -19.68 -13.22 11.10
C PRO A 193 -19.06 -12.31 10.04
N LYS A 194 -19.67 -11.14 9.81
CA LYS A 194 -19.05 -10.07 9.02
C LYS A 194 -18.07 -9.35 9.95
N GLY A 195 -16.83 -9.83 9.98
CA GLY A 195 -15.78 -9.21 10.79
C GLY A 195 -16.06 -9.24 12.30
N TRP A 196 -15.44 -8.29 13.01
CA TRP A 196 -15.40 -8.20 14.47
C TRP A 196 -16.81 -8.31 15.09
N THR A 197 -17.00 -9.32 15.93
CA THR A 197 -18.31 -9.67 16.48
C THR A 197 -18.86 -8.59 17.41
N HIS A 198 -20.16 -8.33 17.28
CA HIS A 198 -20.90 -7.51 18.23
C HIS A 198 -20.94 -8.24 19.58
N ASN A 199 -20.39 -7.60 20.61
CA ASN A 199 -20.52 -7.97 22.02
C ASN A 199 -19.80 -9.25 22.50
N THR A 200 -18.48 -9.17 22.59
CA THR A 200 -17.77 -9.67 23.79
C THR A 200 -17.14 -8.46 24.47
N LYS A 201 -17.46 -8.24 25.74
CA LYS A 201 -16.93 -7.15 26.55
C LYS A 201 -15.39 -7.09 26.42
N GLU A 202 -14.88 -5.86 26.22
CA GLU A 202 -13.51 -5.42 26.57
C GLU A 202 -12.32 -5.73 25.66
N ARG A 203 -12.41 -5.52 24.33
CA ARG A 203 -11.19 -5.21 23.56
C ARG A 203 -11.38 -3.99 22.68
N THR A 204 -10.93 -2.84 23.19
CA THR A 204 -10.80 -1.59 22.42
C THR A 204 -9.55 -1.69 21.57
N LEU A 205 -9.65 -1.35 20.29
CA LEU A 205 -8.51 -1.31 19.38
C LEU A 205 -7.48 -0.29 19.89
N GLN A 206 -6.26 -0.74 20.17
CA GLN A 206 -5.19 0.15 20.60
C GLN A 206 -4.45 0.72 19.40
N ILE A 207 -4.51 2.04 19.24
CA ILE A 207 -3.87 2.77 18.15
C ILE A 207 -2.63 3.48 18.68
N GLY A 208 -1.45 3.06 18.23
CA GLY A 208 -0.19 3.67 18.61
C GLY A 208 0.01 5.00 17.91
N VAL A 209 0.25 6.05 18.68
CA VAL A 209 0.51 7.42 18.20
C VAL A 209 1.88 7.86 18.72
N PRO A 210 2.84 8.23 17.86
CA PRO A 210 4.15 8.67 18.31
C PRO A 210 4.02 9.97 19.11
N ALA A 211 4.56 10.00 20.33
CA ALA A 211 4.54 11.20 21.16
C ALA A 211 5.61 12.22 20.72
N ASN A 212 6.73 11.75 20.17
CA ASN A 212 7.89 12.58 19.79
C ASN A 212 8.03 12.74 18.26
N GLY A 213 7.06 13.42 17.64
CA GLY A 213 7.08 13.76 16.22
C GLY A 213 7.63 15.17 15.95
N ALA A 214 8.50 15.31 14.94
CA ALA A 214 9.02 16.62 14.54
C ALA A 214 7.95 17.56 13.94
N PHE A 215 6.84 16.99 13.46
CA PHE A 215 5.74 17.70 12.78
C PHE A 215 4.40 17.49 13.50
N THR A 216 4.12 18.35 14.48
CA THR A 216 2.91 18.29 15.32
C THR A 216 1.61 18.54 14.55
N ASP A 217 1.67 19.25 13.41
CA ASP A 217 0.48 19.51 12.57
C ASP A 217 -0.17 18.22 12.05
N PHE A 218 0.63 17.17 11.88
CA PHE A 218 0.17 15.89 11.36
C PHE A 218 -0.26 14.91 12.46
N VAL A 219 0.50 14.88 13.55
CA VAL A 219 0.23 14.10 14.76
C VAL A 219 0.82 14.84 15.97
N ASN A 220 -0.02 15.16 16.93
CA ASN A 220 0.34 15.80 18.19
C ASN A 220 -0.30 15.03 19.35
N VAL A 221 0.50 14.86 20.41
CA VAL A 221 0.09 14.24 21.67
C VAL A 221 0.30 15.26 22.76
N GLU A 222 -0.80 15.82 23.27
CA GLU A 222 -0.76 16.77 24.38
C GLU A 222 -1.23 16.08 25.66
N TYR A 223 -0.45 16.28 26.72
CA TYR A 223 -0.79 15.77 28.05
C TYR A 223 -1.29 16.92 28.93
N ASP A 224 -2.61 16.96 29.17
CA ASP A 224 -3.19 17.93 30.09
C ASP A 224 -2.99 17.45 31.54
N ILE A 225 -1.95 17.98 32.19
CA ILE A 225 -1.59 17.68 33.58
C ILE A 225 -2.76 17.95 34.54
N LYS A 226 -3.61 18.95 34.25
CA LYS A 226 -4.71 19.34 35.15
C LYS A 226 -5.89 18.37 35.09
N ARG A 227 -6.10 17.73 33.93
CA ARG A 227 -7.21 16.78 33.71
C ARG A 227 -6.76 15.32 33.70
N ASN A 228 -5.45 15.07 33.84
CA ASN A 228 -4.83 13.75 33.69
C ASN A 228 -5.33 13.03 32.41
N LYS A 229 -5.40 13.79 31.30
CA LYS A 229 -5.99 13.32 30.04
C LYS A 229 -5.05 13.64 28.88
N THR A 230 -4.76 12.62 28.10
CA THR A 230 -4.02 12.76 26.84
C THR A 230 -4.97 13.09 25.70
N SER A 231 -4.71 14.18 25.00
CA SER A 231 -5.42 14.57 23.77
C SER A 231 -4.56 14.30 22.54
N PHE A 232 -5.19 13.74 21.51
CA PHE A 232 -4.58 13.39 20.24
C PHE A 232 -5.19 14.25 19.13
N THR A 233 -4.36 15.08 18.48
CA THR A 233 -4.77 16.01 17.42
C THR A 233 -3.83 15.91 16.22
N GLY A 234 -4.28 16.35 15.04
CA GLY A 234 -3.46 16.42 13.84
C GLY A 234 -4.10 15.73 12.63
N PHE A 235 -3.62 16.10 11.44
CA PHE A 235 -4.22 15.70 10.16
C PHE A 235 -4.47 14.19 10.03
N SER A 236 -3.50 13.35 10.41
CA SER A 236 -3.66 11.89 10.21
C SER A 236 -4.60 11.24 11.23
N ILE A 237 -4.72 11.83 12.42
CA ILE A 237 -5.70 11.40 13.41
C ILE A 237 -7.11 11.71 12.91
N ASP A 238 -7.31 12.85 12.26
CA ASP A 238 -8.61 13.25 11.73
C ASP A 238 -8.99 12.42 10.49
N VAL A 239 -8.04 12.12 9.60
CA VAL A 239 -8.24 11.17 8.49
C VAL A 239 -8.64 9.79 9.02
N PHE A 240 -7.97 9.29 10.06
CA PHE A 240 -8.31 8.01 10.67
C PHE A 240 -9.73 8.02 11.25
N LYS A 241 -10.10 9.06 12.02
CA LYS A 241 -11.46 9.19 12.58
C LYS A 241 -12.52 9.24 11.46
N ALA A 242 -12.27 9.96 10.38
CA ALA A 242 -13.17 10.04 9.23
C ALA A 242 -13.32 8.68 8.51
N ALA A 243 -12.22 7.93 8.37
CA ALA A 243 -12.24 6.58 7.81
C ALA A 243 -13.08 5.63 8.69
N VAL A 244 -12.90 5.68 10.01
CA VAL A 244 -13.69 4.86 10.94
C VAL A 244 -15.19 5.24 10.93
N GLN A 245 -15.51 6.53 10.83
CA GLN A 245 -16.90 7.00 10.70
C GLN A 245 -17.58 6.52 9.41
N SER A 246 -16.80 6.20 8.38
CA SER A 246 -17.32 5.70 7.10
C SER A 246 -17.60 4.19 7.12
N LEU A 247 -17.20 3.49 8.19
CA LEU A 247 -17.44 2.04 8.32
C LEU A 247 -18.93 1.76 8.62
N PRO A 248 -19.50 0.68 8.07
CA PRO A 248 -20.90 0.30 8.30
C PRO A 248 -21.18 -0.27 9.71
N TYR A 249 -20.17 -0.28 10.59
CA TYR A 249 -20.25 -0.81 11.95
C TYR A 249 -19.47 0.09 12.92
N ASN A 250 -19.87 0.08 14.19
CA ASN A 250 -19.22 0.87 15.22
C ASN A 250 -17.92 0.19 15.70
N LEU A 251 -16.77 0.85 15.48
CA LEU A 251 -15.46 0.37 15.91
C LEU A 251 -15.04 1.13 17.18
N ASN A 252 -14.89 0.41 18.30
CA ASN A 252 -14.35 1.00 19.53
C ASN A 252 -12.81 1.01 19.48
N PHE A 253 -12.22 2.20 19.54
CA PHE A 253 -10.77 2.39 19.52
C PHE A 253 -10.30 3.37 20.60
N SER A 254 -9.04 3.24 21.02
CA SER A 254 -8.35 4.13 21.95
C SER A 254 -6.94 4.42 21.45
N PHE A 255 -6.55 5.69 21.46
CA PHE A 255 -5.18 6.09 21.14
C PHE A 255 -4.26 5.90 22.34
N VAL A 256 -3.06 5.38 22.09
CA VAL A 256 -2.02 5.12 23.07
C VAL A 256 -0.77 5.87 22.64
N PRO A 257 -0.20 6.75 23.49
CA PRO A 257 1.04 7.45 23.15
C PRO A 257 2.20 6.46 23.16
N PHE A 258 3.10 6.60 22.20
CA PHE A 258 4.28 5.75 22.07
C PHE A 258 5.55 6.60 22.06
N ASP A 259 6.39 6.37 23.06
CA ASP A 259 7.71 6.97 23.22
C ASP A 259 8.78 6.00 22.70
N GLY A 260 9.06 6.06 21.40
CA GLY A 260 10.07 5.21 20.77
C GLY A 260 10.26 5.46 19.28
N SER A 261 11.19 4.71 18.68
CA SER A 261 11.51 4.80 17.26
C SER A 261 10.40 4.22 16.37
N SER A 262 10.45 4.56 15.07
CA SER A 262 9.50 4.02 14.07
C SER A 262 9.56 2.50 13.98
N ASP A 263 10.76 1.92 14.06
CA ASP A 263 10.94 0.48 13.92
C ASP A 263 10.52 -0.29 15.17
N GLU A 264 10.74 0.26 16.37
CA GLU A 264 10.24 -0.33 17.62
C GLU A 264 8.70 -0.37 17.65
N MET A 265 8.06 0.68 17.14
CA MET A 265 6.59 0.75 17.06
C MET A 265 6.02 -0.29 16.09
N VAL A 266 6.69 -0.51 14.95
CA VAL A 266 6.33 -1.59 14.00
C VAL A 266 6.56 -2.96 14.64
N GLY A 267 7.64 -3.13 15.41
CA GLY A 267 7.91 -4.35 16.16
C GLY A 267 6.84 -4.66 17.22
N GLN A 268 6.27 -3.63 17.86
CA GLN A 268 5.17 -3.83 18.81
C GLN A 268 3.87 -4.30 18.15
N VAL A 269 3.59 -3.83 16.94
CA VAL A 269 2.47 -4.32 16.13
C VAL A 269 2.71 -5.78 15.76
N TYR A 270 3.89 -6.09 15.20
CA TYR A 270 4.24 -7.46 14.79
C TYR A 270 4.13 -8.47 15.94
N ASN A 271 4.71 -8.14 17.09
CA ASN A 271 4.71 -9.02 18.27
C ASN A 271 3.37 -9.02 19.03
N LYS A 272 2.36 -8.23 18.60
CA LYS A 272 1.03 -8.08 19.22
C LYS A 272 1.06 -7.81 20.74
N VAL A 273 2.11 -7.13 21.23
CA VAL A 273 2.35 -6.98 22.67
C VAL A 273 1.45 -5.91 23.27
N CYS A 274 1.24 -4.79 22.56
CA CYS A 274 0.45 -3.65 23.05
C CYS A 274 -0.37 -2.91 21.96
N LEU A 275 -0.03 -3.00 20.67
CA LEU A 275 -0.65 -2.18 19.63
C LEU A 275 -1.26 -3.05 18.54
N ASP A 276 -2.51 -2.75 18.17
CA ASP A 276 -3.22 -3.46 17.10
C ASP A 276 -3.11 -2.71 15.75
N ILE A 277 -3.12 -1.37 15.78
CA ILE A 277 -2.91 -0.49 14.63
C ILE A 277 -1.96 0.64 15.02
N VAL A 278 -1.21 1.14 14.05
CA VAL A 278 -0.32 2.29 14.18
C VAL A 278 -0.81 3.42 13.28
N CYS A 279 -1.13 4.55 13.92
CA CYS A 279 -1.44 5.80 13.23
C CYS A 279 -0.23 6.72 13.37
N ARG A 280 0.73 6.55 12.45
CA ARG A 280 1.91 7.42 12.36
C ARG A 280 1.80 8.23 11.08
N CYS A 281 1.79 9.55 11.21
CA CYS A 281 2.01 10.39 10.05
C CYS A 281 3.50 10.62 9.85
N GLY A 282 3.91 10.66 8.60
CA GLY A 282 5.16 11.28 8.24
C GLY A 282 6.41 10.43 8.42
N ASP A 283 6.32 9.18 8.87
CA ASP A 283 7.49 8.29 9.07
C ASP A 283 7.20 6.79 8.85
N THR A 284 5.94 6.43 8.58
CA THR A 284 5.51 5.12 8.09
C THR A 284 5.15 5.23 6.61
N SER A 285 6.11 5.68 5.82
CA SER A 285 5.98 5.47 4.38
C SER A 285 5.91 3.98 4.08
N ILE A 286 5.09 3.62 3.10
CA ILE A 286 4.95 2.24 2.65
C ILE A 286 6.29 1.82 2.04
N MET A 287 7.02 0.93 2.74
CA MET A 287 8.35 0.47 2.34
C MET A 287 8.37 -1.03 2.10
N ALA A 288 9.05 -1.45 1.02
CA ALA A 288 9.18 -2.86 0.63
C ALA A 288 9.67 -3.75 1.79
N TYR A 289 10.66 -3.30 2.56
CA TYR A 289 11.21 -4.06 3.67
C TYR A 289 10.27 -4.19 4.88
N ARG A 290 9.14 -3.49 4.94
CA ARG A 290 8.17 -3.61 6.04
C ARG A 290 7.00 -4.55 5.74
N TYR A 291 6.78 -4.89 4.46
CA TYR A 291 5.70 -5.80 4.04
C TYR A 291 5.77 -7.22 4.63
N HIS A 292 6.96 -7.68 5.02
CA HIS A 292 7.11 -9.01 5.63
C HIS A 292 6.70 -9.05 7.11
N LEU A 293 6.55 -7.88 7.75
CA LEU A 293 6.18 -7.76 9.16
C LEU A 293 4.72 -7.38 9.33
N VAL A 294 4.20 -6.52 8.46
CA VAL A 294 2.90 -5.86 8.65
C VAL A 294 2.26 -5.52 7.31
N ASP A 295 0.94 -5.42 7.32
CA ASP A 295 0.16 -4.97 6.18
C ASP A 295 0.07 -3.44 6.18
N PHE A 296 -0.24 -2.86 5.01
CA PHE A 296 -0.40 -1.41 4.82
C PHE A 296 -1.72 -1.08 4.13
N SER A 297 -2.36 0.02 4.55
CA SER A 297 -3.49 0.59 3.82
C SER A 297 -3.04 1.16 2.47
N GLN A 298 -3.99 1.46 1.60
CA GLN A 298 -3.75 2.35 0.46
C GLN A 298 -3.22 3.68 1.01
N PRO A 299 -2.27 4.31 0.32
CA PRO A 299 -1.73 5.58 0.76
C PRO A 299 -2.83 6.65 0.68
N TYR A 300 -3.10 7.31 1.80
CA TYR A 300 -4.06 8.41 1.85
C TYR A 300 -3.43 9.75 1.44
N VAL A 301 -2.09 9.81 1.40
CA VAL A 301 -1.31 10.94 0.87
C VAL A 301 -0.13 10.41 0.05
N GLU A 302 -0.01 10.86 -1.20
CA GLU A 302 1.18 10.59 -2.01
C GLU A 302 2.41 11.25 -1.37
N SER A 303 3.51 10.49 -1.30
CA SER A 303 4.70 10.90 -0.56
C SER A 303 5.95 10.68 -1.40
N GLY A 304 6.93 11.52 -1.16
CA GLY A 304 8.28 11.43 -1.71
C GLY A 304 9.25 12.20 -0.83
N ILE A 305 10.54 12.15 -1.15
CA ILE A 305 11.55 12.96 -0.46
C ILE A 305 11.80 14.22 -1.29
N ASP A 306 11.64 15.37 -0.65
CA ASP A 306 11.92 16.70 -1.18
C ASP A 306 13.17 17.27 -0.51
N MET A 307 14.02 17.89 -1.32
CA MET A 307 15.19 18.61 -0.84
C MET A 307 14.84 20.09 -0.71
N VAL A 308 15.13 20.67 0.45
CA VAL A 308 14.95 22.09 0.75
C VAL A 308 16.31 22.72 0.97
N VAL A 309 16.52 23.88 0.37
CA VAL A 309 17.79 24.62 0.41
C VAL A 309 17.52 26.10 0.60
N THR A 310 18.59 26.84 0.91
CA THR A 310 18.54 28.31 0.93
C THR A 310 18.47 28.88 -0.49
N GLU A 311 17.74 29.98 -0.63
CA GLU A 311 17.73 30.78 -1.83
C GLU A 311 19.09 31.45 -2.01
N GLN A 312 19.63 31.37 -3.23
CA GLN A 312 20.84 32.08 -3.58
C GLN A 312 20.54 33.58 -3.65
N SER A 313 21.27 34.38 -2.87
CA SER A 313 21.08 35.83 -2.83
C SER A 313 21.27 36.47 -4.22
N ALA A 314 20.19 37.06 -4.75
CA ALA A 314 20.19 37.80 -6.01
C ALA A 314 21.01 39.11 -5.99
N LYS A 315 21.54 39.52 -4.82
CA LYS A 315 22.13 40.85 -4.62
C LYS A 315 23.31 41.19 -5.55
N SER A 316 24.06 40.20 -6.05
CA SER A 316 25.14 40.48 -7.02
C SER A 316 24.68 40.45 -8.47
N LYS A 317 23.56 39.78 -8.79
CA LYS A 317 23.03 39.69 -10.15
C LYS A 317 22.29 40.97 -10.56
N GLU A 318 21.67 41.68 -9.62
CA GLU A 318 20.86 42.87 -9.94
C GLU A 318 21.63 44.03 -10.57
N THR A 319 22.91 44.22 -10.27
CA THR A 319 23.69 45.38 -10.75
C THR A 319 24.01 45.32 -12.25
N TRP A 320 24.03 44.12 -12.86
CA TRP A 320 24.39 43.93 -14.28
C TRP A 320 23.32 43.16 -15.07
N LEU A 321 22.09 43.09 -14.55
CA LEU A 321 20.94 42.44 -15.20
C LEU A 321 20.76 42.84 -16.67
N PHE A 322 21.03 44.11 -17.00
CA PHE A 322 20.87 44.62 -18.37
C PHE A 322 21.83 43.99 -19.39
N LEU A 323 22.99 43.46 -18.96
CA LEU A 323 23.92 42.75 -19.84
C LEU A 323 23.49 41.30 -20.09
N GLU A 324 22.70 40.71 -19.19
CA GLU A 324 22.20 39.33 -19.31
C GLU A 324 20.99 39.20 -20.25
N VAL A 325 20.34 40.32 -20.61
CA VAL A 325 19.18 40.35 -21.53
C VAL A 325 19.51 39.72 -22.89
N PHE A 326 20.73 39.92 -23.36
CA PHE A 326 21.24 39.33 -24.60
C PHE A 326 22.51 38.53 -24.33
N THR A 327 22.68 37.43 -25.06
CA THR A 327 23.92 36.65 -24.99
C THR A 327 25.12 37.48 -25.45
N LYS A 328 26.32 37.12 -24.98
CA LYS A 328 27.56 37.77 -25.40
C LYS A 328 27.75 37.75 -26.93
N GLU A 329 27.35 36.66 -27.57
CA GLU A 329 27.40 36.48 -29.02
C GLU A 329 26.49 37.51 -29.73
N THR A 330 25.25 37.66 -29.27
CA THR A 330 24.30 38.65 -29.84
C THR A 330 24.76 40.09 -29.64
N TRP A 331 25.36 40.42 -28.49
CA TRP A 331 25.95 41.74 -28.26
C TRP A 331 27.07 42.05 -29.27
N LEU A 332 27.98 41.10 -29.48
CA LEU A 332 29.07 41.24 -30.44
C LEU A 332 28.55 41.38 -31.87
N MET A 333 27.54 40.58 -32.26
CA MET A 333 26.93 40.66 -33.58
C MET A 333 26.24 42.01 -33.84
N MET A 334 25.50 42.54 -32.86
CA MET A 334 24.87 43.86 -32.99
C MET A 334 25.90 44.98 -33.11
N ALA A 335 26.97 44.94 -32.30
CA ALA A 335 28.06 45.92 -32.39
C ALA A 335 28.77 45.86 -33.75
N ALA A 336 29.11 44.65 -34.22
CA ALA A 336 29.75 44.44 -35.51
C ALA A 336 28.87 44.92 -36.68
N LEU A 337 27.57 44.58 -36.65
CA LEU A 337 26.62 44.98 -37.69
C LEU A 337 26.40 46.49 -37.71
N HIS A 338 26.30 47.14 -36.53
CA HIS A 338 26.17 48.59 -36.42
C HIS A 338 27.38 49.32 -36.98
N ILE A 339 28.59 48.85 -36.66
CA ILE A 339 29.84 49.39 -37.21
C ILE A 339 29.88 49.19 -38.73
N LEU A 340 29.49 48.03 -39.24
CA LEU A 340 29.48 47.74 -40.68
C LEU A 340 28.51 48.66 -41.43
N VAL A 341 27.27 48.80 -40.96
CA VAL A 341 26.27 49.70 -41.57
C VAL A 341 26.72 51.16 -41.48
N GLY A 342 27.31 51.55 -40.34
CA GLY A 342 27.92 52.87 -40.18
C GLY A 342 29.03 53.16 -41.17
N LEU A 343 29.90 52.18 -41.42
CA LEU A 343 30.98 52.28 -42.40
C LEU A 343 30.44 52.38 -43.82
N VAL A 344 29.39 51.63 -44.17
CA VAL A 344 28.71 51.75 -45.47
C VAL A 344 28.11 53.15 -45.64
N ILE A 345 27.40 53.66 -44.64
CA ILE A 345 26.82 55.01 -44.67
C ILE A 345 27.91 56.07 -44.81
N TRP A 346 29.01 55.93 -44.07
CA TRP A 346 30.15 56.84 -44.15
C TRP A 346 30.82 56.84 -45.52
N LEU A 347 31.03 55.68 -46.14
CA LEU A 347 31.60 55.61 -47.48
C LEU A 347 30.72 56.31 -48.53
N ILE A 348 29.39 56.24 -48.38
CA ILE A 348 28.43 56.90 -49.27
C ILE A 348 28.41 58.41 -49.03
N GLU A 349 28.29 58.85 -47.77
CA GLU A 349 28.15 60.28 -47.43
C GLU A 349 29.47 61.06 -47.51
N ARG A 350 30.63 60.43 -47.29
CA ARG A 350 31.95 61.10 -47.35
C ARG A 350 32.22 61.76 -48.70
N GLN A 351 31.61 61.27 -49.79
CA GLN A 351 31.76 61.83 -51.13
C GLN A 351 30.86 63.06 -51.37
N VAL A 352 29.77 63.19 -50.62
CA VAL A 352 28.68 64.15 -50.89
C VAL A 352 28.54 65.21 -49.79
N ASN A 353 28.91 64.88 -48.56
CA ASN A 353 28.71 65.71 -47.38
C ASN A 353 30.04 66.02 -46.68
N ALA A 354 30.38 67.30 -46.60
CA ALA A 354 31.62 67.76 -45.98
C ALA A 354 31.61 67.61 -44.45
N GLU A 355 30.43 67.64 -43.81
CA GLU A 355 30.26 67.54 -42.35
C GLU A 355 30.57 66.14 -41.81
N LEU A 356 30.30 65.10 -42.62
CA LEU A 356 30.53 63.68 -42.32
C LEU A 356 31.88 63.16 -42.84
N ARG A 357 32.75 64.06 -43.34
CA ARG A 357 34.03 63.68 -43.94
C ARG A 357 35.04 63.23 -42.90
N GLU A 358 34.98 63.81 -41.70
CA GLU A 358 35.89 63.50 -40.61
C GLU A 358 35.46 62.24 -39.86
N PHE A 359 36.44 61.42 -39.47
CA PHE A 359 36.20 60.17 -38.74
C PHE A 359 35.51 60.40 -37.39
N GLY A 360 35.78 61.53 -36.72
CA GLY A 360 35.14 61.90 -35.46
C GLY A 360 33.64 62.15 -35.63
N SER A 361 33.24 62.89 -36.67
CA SER A 361 31.83 63.13 -37.01
C SER A 361 31.10 61.83 -37.35
N MET A 362 31.77 60.91 -38.06
CA MET A 362 31.22 59.56 -38.32
C MET A 362 30.95 58.77 -37.03
N LEU A 363 31.91 58.77 -36.10
CA LEU A 363 31.76 58.05 -34.84
C LEU A 363 30.63 58.64 -34.00
N TRP A 364 30.51 59.98 -33.99
CA TRP A 364 29.41 60.66 -33.33
C TRP A 364 28.06 60.38 -33.99
N PHE A 365 28.00 60.40 -35.32
CA PHE A 365 26.83 60.02 -36.10
C PHE A 365 26.35 58.61 -35.72
N LEU A 366 27.27 57.63 -35.66
CA LEU A 366 26.97 56.26 -35.24
C LEU A 366 26.35 56.17 -33.84
N VAL A 367 26.79 57.00 -32.90
CA VAL A 367 26.20 57.10 -31.56
C VAL A 367 24.79 57.71 -31.65
N THR A 368 24.61 58.80 -32.39
CA THR A 368 23.30 59.47 -32.50
C THR A 368 22.22 58.60 -33.17
N VAL A 369 22.60 57.73 -34.12
CA VAL A 369 21.68 56.80 -34.81
C VAL A 369 21.06 55.79 -33.84
N ILE A 370 21.82 55.31 -32.85
CA ILE A 370 21.30 54.37 -31.83
C ILE A 370 20.17 55.01 -31.01
N PHE A 371 20.31 56.29 -30.69
CA PHE A 371 19.35 57.03 -29.87
C PHE A 371 18.24 57.71 -30.68
N PHE A 372 18.15 57.44 -31.99
CA PHE A 372 17.26 58.17 -32.90
C PHE A 372 17.44 59.71 -32.83
N ALA A 373 18.62 60.17 -32.41
CA ALA A 373 18.94 61.57 -32.16
C ALA A 373 19.67 62.22 -33.34
N GLN A 374 19.46 61.70 -34.55
CA GLN A 374 20.20 62.11 -35.73
C GLN A 374 19.88 63.56 -36.11
N ARG A 375 20.87 64.46 -35.97
CA ARG A 375 20.75 65.89 -36.31
C ARG A 375 21.29 66.24 -37.68
N GLU A 376 22.10 65.36 -38.27
CA GLU A 376 22.81 65.63 -39.52
C GLU A 376 21.92 65.38 -40.75
N GLN A 377 21.92 66.32 -41.69
CA GLN A 377 21.14 66.24 -42.91
C GLN A 377 21.77 65.25 -43.90
N ILE A 378 21.11 64.10 -44.08
CA ILE A 378 21.49 63.10 -45.09
C ILE A 378 21.18 63.65 -46.48
N ARG A 379 22.22 63.81 -47.31
CA ARG A 379 22.10 64.37 -48.66
C ARG A 379 21.94 63.29 -49.73
N SER A 380 22.51 62.09 -49.55
CA SER A 380 22.43 61.03 -50.56
C SER A 380 21.14 60.19 -50.45
N PRO A 381 20.44 59.93 -51.57
CA PRO A 381 19.28 59.05 -51.58
C PRO A 381 19.64 57.59 -51.27
N LEU A 382 20.87 57.14 -51.61
CA LEU A 382 21.35 55.79 -51.32
C LEU A 382 21.51 55.55 -49.82
N THR A 383 21.99 56.56 -49.08
CA THR A 383 22.11 56.50 -47.61
C THR A 383 20.75 56.30 -46.96
N ARG A 384 19.68 56.93 -47.48
CA ARG A 384 18.32 56.76 -46.94
C ARG A 384 17.79 55.34 -47.15
N ILE A 385 18.10 54.72 -48.28
CA ILE A 385 17.72 53.33 -48.58
C ILE A 385 18.41 52.35 -47.62
N VAL A 386 19.66 52.61 -47.23
CA VAL A 386 20.41 51.77 -46.27
C VAL A 386 19.98 52.05 -44.82
N LEU A 387 19.78 53.32 -44.47
CA LEU A 387 19.47 53.74 -43.12
C LEU A 387 18.04 53.36 -42.70
N ALA A 388 17.06 53.44 -43.58
CA ALA A 388 15.66 53.17 -43.21
C ALA A 388 15.44 51.73 -42.68
N PRO A 389 15.92 50.65 -43.35
CA PRO A 389 15.88 49.30 -42.78
C PRO A 389 16.70 49.18 -41.50
N TRP A 390 17.84 49.87 -41.39
CA TRP A 390 18.68 49.82 -40.19
C TRP A 390 18.00 50.43 -38.96
N LEU A 391 17.35 51.58 -39.12
CA LEU A 391 16.53 52.19 -38.07
C LEU A 391 15.39 51.27 -37.62
N PHE A 392 14.81 50.50 -38.55
CA PHE A 392 13.81 49.49 -38.22
C PHE A 392 14.39 48.33 -37.39
N VAL A 393 15.60 47.88 -37.72
CA VAL A 393 16.32 46.87 -36.91
C VAL A 393 16.64 47.40 -35.50
N ILE A 394 17.13 48.64 -35.38
CA ILE A 394 17.37 49.28 -34.07
C ILE A 394 16.06 49.38 -33.28
N LEU A 395 14.95 49.74 -33.92
CA LEU A 395 13.64 49.81 -33.28
C LEU A 395 13.20 48.44 -32.72
N ILE A 396 13.35 47.37 -33.50
CA ILE A 396 13.04 46.01 -33.05
C ILE A 396 13.97 45.60 -31.89
N ALA A 397 15.26 45.88 -32.00
CA ALA A 397 16.25 45.53 -30.98
C ALA A 397 15.95 46.23 -29.64
N THR A 398 15.69 47.54 -29.67
CA THR A 398 15.34 48.35 -28.48
C THR A 398 14.01 47.93 -27.86
N SER A 399 13.01 47.63 -28.68
CA SER A 399 11.72 47.10 -28.22
C SER A 399 11.88 45.72 -27.55
N THR A 400 12.61 44.80 -28.18
CA THR A 400 12.87 43.45 -27.65
C THR A 400 13.69 43.49 -26.36
N PHE A 401 14.71 44.36 -26.31
CA PHE A 401 15.51 44.60 -25.11
C PHE A 401 14.63 45.06 -23.94
N THR A 402 13.77 46.05 -24.18
CA THR A 402 12.87 46.60 -23.14
C THR A 402 11.88 45.55 -22.66
N ALA A 403 11.27 44.79 -23.59
CA ALA A 403 10.33 43.72 -23.26
C ALA A 403 10.99 42.60 -22.43
N SER A 404 12.19 42.17 -22.83
CA SER A 404 12.92 41.10 -22.15
C SER A 404 13.43 41.55 -20.77
N LEU A 405 13.96 42.77 -20.67
CA LEU A 405 14.37 43.36 -19.39
C LEU A 405 13.18 43.47 -18.43
N THR A 406 12.02 43.93 -18.91
CA THR A 406 10.81 44.03 -18.11
C THR A 406 10.31 42.64 -17.67
N SER A 407 10.40 41.63 -18.53
CA SER A 407 10.09 40.24 -18.16
C SER A 407 11.02 39.69 -17.07
N MET A 408 12.33 40.01 -17.13
CA MET A 408 13.29 39.59 -16.11
C MET A 408 13.08 40.31 -14.78
N MET A 409 12.67 41.59 -14.80
CA MET A 409 12.37 42.35 -13.59
C MET A 409 11.04 41.94 -12.93
N THR A 410 10.10 41.36 -13.70
CA THR A 410 8.80 40.93 -13.18
C THR A 410 8.82 39.50 -12.64
N VAL A 411 9.72 38.63 -13.16
CA VAL A 411 9.88 37.26 -12.67
C VAL A 411 11.18 37.15 -11.89
N SER A 412 11.10 37.34 -10.56
CA SER A 412 12.18 36.97 -9.65
C SER A 412 12.35 35.45 -9.70
N GLN A 413 13.32 34.96 -10.47
CA GLN A 413 13.68 33.54 -10.44
C GLN A 413 14.45 33.27 -9.15
N LEU A 414 13.80 32.57 -8.23
CA LEU A 414 14.43 32.06 -7.01
C LEU A 414 15.40 30.94 -7.43
N GLU A 415 16.70 31.24 -7.43
CA GLU A 415 17.71 30.22 -7.71
C GLU A 415 18.10 29.48 -6.42
N PRO A 416 18.14 28.15 -6.43
CA PRO A 416 18.57 27.38 -5.26
C PRO A 416 20.09 27.47 -5.07
N SER A 417 20.55 27.56 -3.81
CA SER A 417 21.97 27.50 -3.47
C SER A 417 22.63 26.19 -3.93
N VAL A 418 21.87 25.08 -3.89
CA VAL A 418 22.28 23.78 -4.40
C VAL A 418 21.20 23.17 -5.29
N LEU A 419 21.57 22.88 -6.53
CA LEU A 419 20.62 22.48 -7.57
C LEU A 419 20.19 21.01 -7.50
N ASP A 420 21.10 20.12 -7.09
CA ASP A 420 20.87 18.67 -7.08
C ASP A 420 21.70 17.94 -6.03
N ILE A 421 21.25 16.75 -5.64
CA ILE A 421 21.88 15.86 -4.65
C ILE A 421 23.30 15.45 -5.06
N GLN A 422 23.58 15.34 -6.36
CA GLN A 422 24.91 15.00 -6.87
C GLN A 422 25.95 16.08 -6.52
N THR A 423 25.52 17.34 -6.48
CA THR A 423 26.39 18.46 -6.09
C THR A 423 26.74 18.38 -4.61
N ILE A 424 25.76 18.01 -3.76
CA ILE A 424 25.95 17.79 -2.33
C ILE A 424 26.98 16.67 -2.08
N LEU A 425 26.83 15.54 -2.78
CA LEU A 425 27.74 14.40 -2.65
C LEU A 425 29.17 14.75 -3.10
N LYS A 426 29.33 15.41 -4.24
CA LYS A 426 30.65 15.80 -4.76
C LYS A 426 31.36 16.81 -3.86
N ARG A 427 30.63 17.76 -3.28
CA ARG A 427 31.19 18.80 -2.40
C ARG A 427 31.26 18.38 -0.93
N ASN A 428 30.75 17.19 -0.59
CA ASN A 428 30.73 16.66 0.77
C ASN A 428 30.04 17.62 1.75
N PHE A 429 28.91 18.21 1.34
CA PHE A 429 28.13 19.11 2.16
C PHE A 429 27.37 18.37 3.28
N VAL A 430 27.15 19.09 4.39
CA VAL A 430 26.37 18.61 5.52
C VAL A 430 24.88 18.80 5.22
N VAL A 431 24.10 17.74 5.45
CA VAL A 431 22.65 17.71 5.20
C VAL A 431 21.89 17.44 6.47
N GLY A 432 20.70 18.02 6.60
CA GLY A 432 19.80 17.73 7.70
C GLY A 432 18.75 16.68 7.33
N CYS A 433 18.24 15.99 8.35
CA CYS A 433 17.01 15.21 8.26
C CYS A 433 16.40 15.01 9.66
N ASN A 434 15.13 14.61 9.70
CA ASN A 434 14.50 14.16 10.95
C ASN A 434 15.17 12.87 11.45
N GLY A 435 15.74 12.92 12.66
CA GLY A 435 16.50 11.82 13.27
C GLY A 435 15.70 10.54 13.50
N ASN A 436 14.37 10.66 13.68
CA ASN A 436 13.47 9.53 13.92
C ASN A 436 12.80 9.00 12.64
N SER A 437 13.26 9.46 11.48
CA SER A 437 12.69 9.16 10.17
C SER A 437 13.42 8.07 9.40
N PHE A 438 12.71 7.40 8.49
CA PHE A 438 13.31 6.48 7.52
C PHE A 438 14.26 7.21 6.56
N ILE A 439 14.14 8.54 6.42
CA ILE A 439 15.01 9.36 5.56
C ILE A 439 16.48 9.14 5.92
N LEU A 440 16.80 9.00 7.22
CA LEU A 440 18.15 8.71 7.68
C LEU A 440 18.71 7.43 7.03
N LYS A 441 17.97 6.33 7.10
CA LYS A 441 18.34 5.05 6.46
C LYS A 441 18.45 5.17 4.95
N TYR A 442 17.53 5.90 4.32
CA TYR A 442 17.56 6.15 2.88
C TYR A 442 18.81 6.92 2.46
N LEU A 443 19.18 7.98 3.18
CA LEU A 443 20.37 8.78 2.90
C LEU A 443 21.66 7.95 3.08
N THR A 444 21.73 7.12 4.12
CA THR A 444 22.93 6.30 4.39
C THR A 444 23.04 5.09 3.48
N GLU A 445 21.97 4.32 3.28
CA GLU A 445 22.02 3.02 2.58
C GLU A 445 21.86 3.16 1.06
N VAL A 446 20.97 4.05 0.61
CA VAL A 446 20.65 4.21 -0.82
C VAL A 446 21.51 5.29 -1.46
N GLN A 447 21.53 6.48 -0.85
CA GLN A 447 22.29 7.62 -1.39
C GLN A 447 23.77 7.62 -0.98
N LYS A 448 24.17 6.71 -0.07
CA LYS A 448 25.56 6.51 0.40
C LYS A 448 26.18 7.77 1.01
N PHE A 449 25.39 8.56 1.72
CA PHE A 449 25.92 9.67 2.50
C PHE A 449 26.78 9.16 3.66
N LYS A 450 27.88 9.87 3.94
CA LYS A 450 28.68 9.64 5.13
C LYS A 450 27.84 10.01 6.37
N PRO A 451 27.75 9.16 7.40
CA PRO A 451 26.98 9.46 8.61
C PRO A 451 27.39 10.77 9.29
N GLU A 452 28.67 11.15 9.20
CA GLU A 452 29.23 12.38 9.74
C GLU A 452 28.63 13.66 9.11
N ASN A 453 28.17 13.56 7.87
CA ASN A 453 27.57 14.67 7.12
C ASN A 453 26.05 14.75 7.30
N ILE A 454 25.45 13.92 8.15
CA ILE A 454 24.00 13.91 8.37
C ILE A 454 23.71 14.46 9.76
N ARG A 455 23.11 15.65 9.82
CA ARG A 455 22.61 16.28 11.06
C ARG A 455 21.19 15.81 11.34
N LYS A 456 20.97 15.28 12.54
CA LYS A 456 19.64 14.89 13.02
C LYS A 456 18.98 16.08 13.71
N ILE A 457 17.81 16.48 13.22
CA ILE A 457 17.05 17.60 13.77
C ILE A 457 15.69 17.08 14.23
N ASN A 458 15.32 17.37 15.48
CA ASN A 458 14.16 16.74 16.13
C ASN A 458 12.89 17.59 16.07
N SER A 459 13.00 18.89 15.83
CA SER A 459 11.87 19.83 15.82
C SER A 459 11.85 20.64 14.53
N ILE A 460 10.67 20.82 13.95
CA ILE A 460 10.46 21.66 12.75
C ILE A 460 10.98 23.09 12.95
N ASN A 461 10.95 23.60 14.17
CA ASN A 461 11.36 24.98 14.49
C ASN A 461 12.87 25.17 14.52
N ASP A 462 13.65 24.08 14.58
CA ASP A 462 15.11 24.14 14.73
C ASP A 462 15.82 24.13 13.36
N TYR A 463 15.14 23.65 12.29
CA TYR A 463 15.69 23.65 10.93
C TYR A 463 16.10 25.03 10.43
N PRO A 464 15.30 26.10 10.62
CA PRO A 464 15.67 27.40 10.12
C PRO A 464 16.97 27.92 10.75
N ASP A 465 17.15 27.72 12.06
CA ASP A 465 18.39 28.09 12.76
C ASP A 465 19.59 27.28 12.24
N ALA A 466 19.40 26.00 11.93
CA ALA A 466 20.43 25.17 11.31
C ALA A 466 20.86 25.69 9.93
N PHE A 467 19.93 26.21 9.11
CA PHE A 467 20.25 26.86 7.84
C PHE A 467 20.99 28.19 8.04
N TRP A 468 20.58 29.03 8.98
CA TRP A 468 21.23 30.34 9.21
C TRP A 468 22.60 30.25 9.85
N ASN A 469 22.79 29.30 10.77
CA ASN A 469 24.10 29.01 11.38
C ASN A 469 25.06 28.30 10.41
N LYS A 470 24.58 27.91 9.22
CA LYS A 470 25.31 27.08 8.24
C LYS A 470 25.72 25.72 8.78
N ASP A 471 24.93 25.17 9.69
CA ASP A 471 25.10 23.80 10.17
C ASP A 471 24.70 22.76 9.11
N ILE A 472 23.81 23.16 8.20
CA ILE A 472 23.34 22.37 7.06
C ILE A 472 23.26 23.24 5.79
N GLU A 473 23.57 22.66 4.64
CA GLU A 473 23.38 23.31 3.32
C GLU A 473 22.07 22.88 2.63
N ALA A 474 21.59 21.69 2.96
CA ALA A 474 20.34 21.17 2.44
C ALA A 474 19.64 20.32 3.50
N ASP A 475 18.33 20.27 3.45
CA ASP A 475 17.52 19.39 4.29
C ASP A 475 16.64 18.47 3.44
N PHE A 476 16.42 17.25 3.92
CA PHE A 476 15.54 16.28 3.28
C PHE A 476 14.29 16.05 4.11
N PHE A 477 13.15 16.44 3.52
CA PHE A 477 11.83 16.27 4.10
C PHE A 477 11.01 15.28 3.29
N ILE A 478 10.02 14.68 3.93
CA ILE A 478 8.91 14.05 3.23
C ILE A 478 8.03 15.13 2.60
N ALA A 479 7.56 14.93 1.36
CA ALA A 479 6.92 15.98 0.57
C ALA A 479 5.76 16.71 1.30
N PRO A 480 4.82 16.03 1.99
CA PRO A 480 3.85 16.68 2.86
C PRO A 480 4.46 17.58 3.95
N HIS A 481 5.54 17.13 4.60
CA HIS A 481 6.27 17.92 5.60
C HIS A 481 6.98 19.11 4.97
N ALA A 482 7.60 18.92 3.80
CA ALA A 482 8.25 19.97 3.03
C ALA A 482 7.25 21.09 2.68
N LYS A 483 6.03 20.72 2.26
CA LYS A 483 4.97 21.69 1.96
C LYS A 483 4.59 22.53 3.17
N VAL A 484 4.39 21.90 4.34
CA VAL A 484 4.08 22.62 5.59
C VAL A 484 5.24 23.51 6.03
N PHE A 485 6.47 22.99 5.97
CA PHE A 485 7.68 23.72 6.30
C PHE A 485 7.88 24.95 5.40
N LEU A 486 7.77 24.79 4.08
CA LEU A 486 7.88 25.88 3.12
C LEU A 486 6.71 26.86 3.25
N ALA A 487 5.50 26.42 3.58
CA ALA A 487 4.40 27.34 3.86
C ALA A 487 4.70 28.25 5.07
N LYS A 488 5.42 27.74 6.08
CA LYS A 488 5.81 28.49 7.29
C LYS A 488 7.05 29.36 7.10
N TYR A 489 8.03 28.93 6.29
CA TYR A 489 9.35 29.55 6.22
C TYR A 489 9.81 30.01 4.83
N SER A 490 8.99 29.89 3.77
CA SER A 490 9.34 30.34 2.41
C SER A 490 9.75 31.82 2.35
N CYS A 491 9.07 32.69 3.08
CA CYS A 491 9.40 34.12 3.16
C CYS A 491 10.77 34.42 3.79
N ARG A 492 11.46 33.41 4.34
CA ARG A 492 12.81 33.55 4.92
C ARG A 492 13.93 33.08 3.98
N GLY A 493 13.63 32.88 2.69
CA GLY A 493 14.61 32.47 1.68
C GLY A 493 14.90 30.97 1.69
N LEU A 494 13.89 30.14 1.99
CA LEU A 494 13.99 28.67 1.89
C LEU A 494 13.12 28.19 0.74
N ILE A 495 13.68 27.40 -0.17
CA ILE A 495 13.01 26.92 -1.37
C ILE A 495 13.25 25.42 -1.59
N LYS A 496 12.34 24.80 -2.34
CA LYS A 496 12.52 23.42 -2.80
C LYS A 496 13.51 23.38 -3.97
N ALA A 497 14.43 22.40 -3.93
CA ALA A 497 15.39 22.16 -5.00
C ALA A 497 15.39 20.69 -5.45
N GLY A 498 15.90 20.45 -6.66
CA GLY A 498 16.01 19.12 -7.24
C GLY A 498 14.68 18.42 -7.54
N LYS A 499 14.75 17.12 -7.85
CA LYS A 499 13.59 16.28 -8.12
C LYS A 499 13.09 15.62 -6.84
N THR A 500 11.77 15.47 -6.71
CA THR A 500 11.16 14.65 -5.66
C THR A 500 11.44 13.18 -5.92
N PHE A 501 12.03 12.49 -4.94
CA PHE A 501 12.19 11.03 -4.98
C PHE A 501 10.87 10.37 -4.60
N ARG A 502 10.15 9.77 -5.56
CA ARG A 502 8.85 9.15 -5.31
C ARG A 502 8.97 7.94 -4.38
N LEU A 503 8.06 7.84 -3.42
CA LEU A 503 7.95 6.74 -2.46
C LEU A 503 6.50 6.26 -2.36
N GLY A 504 6.26 5.16 -1.64
CA GLY A 504 4.95 4.49 -1.56
C GLY A 504 3.82 5.26 -0.86
N GLY A 505 3.99 6.54 -0.53
CA GLY A 505 2.95 7.32 0.16
C GLY A 505 2.93 7.12 1.68
N LEU A 506 2.04 7.87 2.35
CA LEU A 506 1.71 7.70 3.77
C LEU A 506 0.47 6.81 3.89
N GLY A 507 0.55 5.76 4.71
CA GLY A 507 -0.52 4.81 4.95
C GLY A 507 -0.58 4.37 6.42
N PHE A 508 -1.71 3.77 6.81
CA PHE A 508 -1.88 3.15 8.13
C PHE A 508 -1.29 1.73 8.12
N LEU A 509 -0.79 1.30 9.28
CA LEU A 509 -0.07 0.04 9.45
C LEU A 509 -0.70 -0.79 10.58
N GLY A 510 -0.74 -2.10 10.40
CA GLY A 510 -1.54 -3.02 11.22
C GLY A 510 -1.49 -4.44 10.68
N ILE A 511 -2.20 -5.36 11.34
CA ILE A 511 -2.22 -6.78 10.96
C ILE A 511 -3.56 -7.14 10.31
N SER A 512 -3.53 -7.82 9.16
CA SER A 512 -4.72 -8.34 8.46
C SER A 512 -5.61 -9.21 9.37
N PRO A 513 -6.95 -9.09 9.26
CA PRO A 513 -7.72 -8.50 8.17
C PRO A 513 -8.13 -7.03 8.34
N PHE A 514 -7.67 -6.31 9.37
CA PHE A 514 -8.19 -4.95 9.67
C PHE A 514 -7.94 -3.92 8.57
N ILE A 515 -6.76 -3.99 7.94
CA ILE A 515 -6.40 -3.05 6.88
C ILE A 515 -7.26 -3.24 5.64
N LEU A 516 -7.69 -4.47 5.35
CA LEU A 516 -8.57 -4.74 4.22
C LEU A 516 -9.99 -4.16 4.40
N THR A 517 -10.39 -3.83 5.64
CA THR A 517 -11.73 -3.32 5.94
C THR A 517 -11.79 -1.79 6.04
N ILE A 518 -10.64 -1.13 6.21
CA ILE A 518 -10.52 0.35 6.20
C ILE A 518 -10.32 0.88 4.76
N LEU A 519 -9.97 0.00 3.83
CA LEU A 519 -10.02 0.18 2.37
C LEU A 519 -11.46 0.10 1.85
#